data_AF-A0A286ZJU7-F1
#
_entry.id   AF-A0A286ZJU7-F1
#
_cell.length_a   1.000
_cell.length_b   1.000
_cell.length_c   1.000
_cell.angle_alpha   90.00
_cell.angle_beta   90.00
_cell.angle_gamma   90.00
#
_symmetry.space_group_name_H-M   'P 1'
#
loop_
_entity.id
_entity.type
_entity.pdbx_description
1 polymer ?
#
loop_
_entity_poly.entity_id
_entity_poly.type
_entity_poly.pdbx_seq_one_letter_code
_entity_poly.pdbx_strand_id
1 'polypeptide(L)'
;MTDHSIKECQKSLDFVLGWFAKPVFIDGDYPESMKNNLSSLLPDFTESEKKFIKGTADFFALSFGPTLSFQLLDPQMKFHQLESPSLRQLLSWIDLEYNHPQIFIVENGWFVSGTTKRDDAKYMYYLKKFIMETLKAVRLDGVDVIGYTAWSLMDGFEWHRGYSIRRGLFYIDFLSQDKKLLPKSSALFYQKLIEKNGFPPLPENQPLEGTFPCDFAWGIVDNYIQVTHGSSVGT
;
A
#
# COMPACT_ATOMS: atom_id res chain seq x y z
N MET A 1 17.67 12.24 0.57
CA MET A 1 17.95 11.03 -0.25
C MET A 1 18.94 11.47 -1.31
N THR A 2 20.01 10.72 -1.56
CA THR A 2 20.99 11.08 -2.60
C THR A 2 20.51 10.59 -3.97
N ASP A 3 21.00 11.19 -5.05
CA ASP A 3 20.68 10.75 -6.42
C ASP A 3 21.04 9.28 -6.65
N HIS A 4 22.11 8.80 -5.99
CA HIS A 4 22.48 7.40 -6.02
C HIS A 4 21.40 6.50 -5.41
N SER A 5 20.90 6.83 -4.20
CA SER A 5 19.82 6.07 -3.56
C SER A 5 18.54 6.04 -4.41
N ILE A 6 18.20 7.15 -5.08
CA ILE A 6 17.03 7.20 -5.97
C ILE A 6 17.19 6.23 -7.15
N LYS A 7 18.38 6.18 -7.77
CA LYS A 7 18.68 5.23 -8.85
C LYS A 7 18.61 3.77 -8.40
N GLU A 8 19.06 3.46 -7.19
CA GLU A 8 18.95 2.11 -6.64
C GLU A 8 17.50 1.74 -6.28
N CYS A 9 16.68 2.68 -5.83
CA CYS A 9 15.23 2.48 -5.68
C CYS A 9 14.56 2.18 -7.03
N GLN A 10 14.89 2.93 -8.09
CA GLN A 10 14.37 2.69 -9.43
C GLN A 10 14.76 1.29 -9.92
N LYS A 11 16.03 0.91 -9.77
CA LYS A 11 16.52 -0.43 -10.11
C LYS A 11 15.78 -1.52 -9.33
N SER A 12 15.46 -1.29 -8.06
CA SER A 12 14.66 -2.23 -7.27
C SER A 12 13.28 -2.45 -7.87
N LEU A 13 12.59 -1.38 -8.30
CA LEU A 13 11.28 -1.49 -8.94
C LEU A 13 11.36 -2.13 -10.32
N ASP A 14 12.40 -1.84 -11.11
CA ASP A 14 12.62 -2.50 -12.40
C ASP A 14 12.80 -4.01 -12.24
N PHE A 15 13.55 -4.46 -11.24
CA PHE A 15 13.83 -5.87 -11.02
C PHE A 15 12.63 -6.67 -10.51
N VAL A 16 11.64 -6.01 -9.90
CA VAL A 16 10.45 -6.67 -9.34
C VAL A 16 9.24 -6.50 -10.26
N LEU A 17 8.88 -5.25 -10.56
CA LEU A 17 7.70 -4.92 -11.34
C LEU A 17 8.03 -4.73 -12.82
N GLY A 18 9.09 -3.96 -13.13
CA GLY A 18 9.52 -3.69 -14.50
C GLY A 18 9.90 -4.94 -15.28
N TRP A 19 10.38 -6.00 -14.61
CA TRP A 19 10.73 -7.28 -15.20
C TRP A 19 9.60 -7.83 -16.07
N PHE A 20 8.36 -7.72 -15.60
CA PHE A 20 7.18 -8.16 -16.34
C PHE A 20 6.43 -6.99 -16.98
N ALA A 21 6.36 -5.85 -16.29
CA ALA A 21 5.54 -4.73 -16.73
C ALA A 21 6.12 -4.00 -17.94
N LYS A 22 7.42 -3.70 -18.01
CA LYS A 22 7.99 -2.95 -19.15
C LYS A 22 7.84 -3.72 -20.48
N PRO A 23 8.14 -5.03 -20.58
CA PRO A 23 7.89 -5.77 -21.81
C PRO A 23 6.43 -5.70 -22.28
N VAL A 24 5.47 -5.75 -21.35
CA VAL A 24 4.05 -5.74 -21.70
C VAL A 24 3.54 -4.33 -22.05
N PHE A 25 3.89 -3.31 -21.28
CA PHE A 25 3.27 -1.99 -21.36
C PHE A 25 4.04 -0.96 -22.21
N ILE A 26 5.34 -1.17 -22.47
CA ILE A 26 6.19 -0.16 -23.13
C ILE A 26 6.63 -0.59 -24.54
N ASP A 27 7.58 -1.53 -24.62
CA ASP A 27 8.35 -1.77 -25.85
C ASP A 27 8.60 -3.25 -26.18
N GLY A 28 8.15 -4.19 -25.32
CA GLY A 28 8.36 -5.61 -25.57
C GLY A 28 9.66 -6.17 -25.00
N ASP A 29 10.53 -5.33 -24.42
CA ASP A 29 11.87 -5.74 -23.96
C ASP A 29 12.05 -5.55 -22.45
N TYR A 30 13.03 -6.25 -21.88
CA TYR A 30 13.35 -6.12 -20.45
C TYR A 30 13.92 -4.73 -20.10
N PRO A 31 13.77 -4.28 -18.84
CA PRO A 31 14.43 -3.05 -18.36
C PRO A 31 15.93 -3.03 -18.62
N GLU A 32 16.45 -1.88 -19.03
CA GLU A 32 17.86 -1.67 -19.33
C GLU A 32 18.72 -1.91 -18.09
N SER A 33 18.21 -1.56 -16.91
CA SER A 33 18.85 -1.82 -15.62
C SER A 33 19.07 -3.32 -15.36
N MET A 34 18.13 -4.18 -15.76
CA MET A 34 18.25 -5.63 -15.66
C MET A 34 19.24 -6.17 -16.70
N LYS A 35 19.12 -5.74 -17.96
CA LYS A 35 20.04 -6.17 -19.04
C LYS A 35 21.50 -5.89 -18.71
N ASN A 36 21.78 -4.72 -18.13
CA ASN A 36 23.13 -4.33 -17.74
C ASN A 36 23.70 -5.20 -16.61
N ASN A 37 22.85 -5.66 -15.68
CA ASN A 37 23.29 -6.42 -14.50
C ASN A 37 23.33 -7.94 -14.75
N LEU A 38 22.41 -8.45 -15.56
CA LEU A 38 22.18 -9.88 -15.80
C LEU A 38 22.60 -10.35 -17.20
N SER A 39 23.46 -9.58 -17.89
CA SER A 39 23.80 -9.73 -19.32
C SER A 39 24.08 -11.15 -19.82
N SER A 40 24.59 -12.07 -19.00
CA SER A 40 24.84 -13.47 -19.41
C SER A 40 23.77 -14.48 -18.96
N LEU A 41 22.89 -14.11 -18.03
CA LEU A 41 21.87 -14.97 -17.42
C LEU A 41 20.46 -14.66 -17.92
N LEU A 42 20.22 -13.42 -18.37
CA LEU A 42 18.93 -12.98 -18.87
C LEU A 42 18.79 -13.38 -20.35
N PRO A 43 17.76 -14.15 -20.73
CA PRO A 43 17.50 -14.46 -22.13
C PRO A 43 17.19 -13.19 -22.94
N ASP A 44 17.55 -13.20 -24.22
CA ASP A 44 17.23 -12.12 -25.14
C ASP A 44 15.91 -12.38 -25.88
N PHE A 45 15.06 -11.36 -25.98
CA PHE A 45 13.92 -11.38 -26.89
C PHE A 45 14.35 -11.06 -28.32
N THR A 46 13.85 -11.85 -29.28
CA THR A 46 13.89 -11.49 -30.70
C THR A 46 12.97 -10.31 -30.98
N GLU A 47 13.22 -9.56 -32.06
CA GLU A 47 12.37 -8.42 -32.45
C GLU A 47 10.90 -8.83 -32.71
N SER A 48 10.67 -10.04 -33.22
CA SER A 48 9.31 -10.59 -33.37
C SER A 48 8.61 -10.83 -32.03
N GLU A 49 9.34 -11.31 -31.02
CA GLU A 49 8.77 -11.57 -29.69
C GLU A 49 8.46 -10.27 -28.96
N LYS A 50 9.35 -9.27 -29.04
CA LYS A 50 9.08 -7.94 -28.46
C LYS A 50 7.77 -7.36 -28.99
N LYS A 51 7.58 -7.41 -30.32
CA LYS A 51 6.35 -6.95 -30.95
C LYS A 51 5.12 -7.79 -30.56
N PHE A 52 5.31 -9.08 -30.34
CA PHE A 52 4.23 -9.98 -29.93
C PHE A 52 3.76 -9.72 -28.48
N ILE A 53 4.67 -9.35 -27.58
CA ILE A 53 4.38 -9.14 -26.15
C ILE A 53 3.87 -7.72 -25.88
N LYS A 54 4.41 -6.72 -26.58
CA LYS A 54 4.02 -5.31 -26.39
C LYS A 54 2.51 -5.13 -26.60
N GLY A 55 1.85 -4.52 -25.62
CA GLY A 55 0.43 -4.16 -25.66
C GLY A 55 -0.52 -5.35 -25.45
N THR A 56 -0.06 -6.43 -24.81
CA THR A 56 -0.88 -7.63 -24.56
C THR A 56 -1.74 -7.57 -23.29
N ALA A 57 -1.95 -6.38 -22.73
CA ALA A 57 -2.82 -6.16 -21.58
C ALA A 57 -3.69 -4.91 -21.79
N ASP A 58 -5.00 -5.06 -21.58
CA ASP A 58 -5.97 -3.97 -21.73
C ASP A 58 -5.95 -2.97 -20.55
N PHE A 59 -5.47 -3.41 -19.38
CA PHE A 59 -5.32 -2.61 -18.17
C PHE A 59 -4.19 -3.16 -17.29
N PHE A 60 -3.72 -2.37 -16.33
CA PHE A 60 -2.68 -2.73 -15.38
C PHE A 60 -3.27 -3.41 -14.14
N ALA A 61 -3.11 -4.74 -14.04
CA ALA A 61 -3.53 -5.51 -12.87
C ALA A 61 -2.48 -5.45 -11.75
N LEU A 62 -2.72 -4.67 -10.70
CA LEU A 62 -1.79 -4.49 -9.58
C LEU A 62 -2.12 -5.42 -8.41
N SER A 63 -1.18 -6.30 -8.04
CA SER A 63 -1.17 -6.98 -6.74
C SER A 63 -0.24 -6.22 -5.78
N PHE A 64 -0.77 -5.83 -4.62
CA PHE A 64 0.00 -5.17 -3.57
C PHE A 64 -0.46 -5.65 -2.19
N GLY A 65 0.36 -6.46 -1.53
CA GLY A 65 0.03 -7.05 -0.24
C GLY A 65 1.19 -7.84 0.35
N PRO A 66 0.94 -8.64 1.40
CA PRO A 66 1.99 -9.35 2.14
C PRO A 66 2.59 -10.54 1.37
N THR A 67 2.19 -10.75 0.12
CA THR A 67 2.69 -11.86 -0.74
C THR A 67 4.17 -11.68 -1.01
N LEU A 68 4.57 -10.55 -1.61
CA LEU A 68 5.97 -10.20 -1.82
C LEU A 68 6.49 -9.29 -0.69
N SER A 69 5.72 -8.28 -0.32
CA SER A 69 6.17 -7.24 0.62
C SER A 69 6.52 -7.82 2.00
N PHE A 70 7.74 -7.54 2.45
CA PHE A 70 8.35 -7.96 3.71
C PHE A 70 8.41 -9.48 3.91
N GLN A 71 8.30 -10.26 2.83
CA GLN A 71 8.24 -11.72 2.94
C GLN A 71 9.04 -12.47 1.86
N LEU A 72 8.63 -12.38 0.60
CA LEU A 72 9.21 -13.17 -0.50
C LEU A 72 10.12 -12.35 -1.41
N LEU A 73 10.20 -11.03 -1.22
CA LEU A 73 11.16 -10.18 -1.93
C LEU A 73 12.59 -10.56 -1.56
N ASP A 74 13.41 -10.90 -2.56
CA ASP A 74 14.84 -11.17 -2.36
C ASP A 74 15.53 -9.92 -1.76
N PRO A 75 16.23 -10.05 -0.61
CA PRO A 75 16.92 -8.92 0.00
C PRO A 75 17.91 -8.19 -0.90
N GLN A 76 18.54 -8.89 -1.86
CA GLN A 76 19.49 -8.32 -2.79
C GLN A 76 18.80 -7.40 -3.81
N MET A 77 17.56 -7.72 -4.20
CA MET A 77 16.75 -6.91 -5.13
C MET A 77 16.27 -5.59 -4.52
N LYS A 78 16.50 -5.36 -3.22
CA LYS A 78 16.30 -4.05 -2.57
C LYS A 78 17.43 -3.06 -2.83
N PHE A 79 18.59 -3.52 -3.30
CA PHE A 79 19.78 -2.68 -3.56
C PHE A 79 20.13 -1.76 -2.37
N HIS A 80 20.13 -2.33 -1.16
CA HIS A 80 20.40 -1.64 0.11
C HIS A 80 19.44 -0.47 0.45
N GLN A 81 18.27 -0.42 -0.19
CA GLN A 81 17.23 0.57 0.11
C GLN A 81 16.21 0.05 1.13
N LEU A 82 15.41 0.97 1.65
CA LEU A 82 14.34 0.67 2.60
C LEU A 82 13.07 0.24 1.86
N GLU A 83 12.47 -0.85 2.32
CA GLU A 83 11.16 -1.30 1.85
C GLU A 83 10.04 -0.52 2.55
N SER A 84 9.02 -0.10 1.80
CA SER A 84 7.92 0.72 2.32
C SER A 84 6.55 0.23 1.79
N PRO A 85 5.52 0.11 2.64
CA PRO A 85 4.17 -0.27 2.22
C PRO A 85 3.37 0.93 1.67
N SER A 86 4.01 1.81 0.88
CA SER A 86 3.42 3.05 0.37
C SER A 86 2.68 2.84 -0.95
N LEU A 87 1.41 2.45 -0.87
CA LEU A 87 0.59 2.18 -2.07
C LEU A 87 0.39 3.42 -2.95
N ARG A 88 0.18 4.60 -2.37
CA ARG A 88 -0.03 5.86 -3.14
C ARG A 88 1.16 6.17 -4.05
N GLN A 89 2.38 6.10 -3.51
CA GLN A 89 3.58 6.38 -4.29
C GLN A 89 3.82 5.33 -5.36
N LEU A 90 3.50 4.05 -5.08
CA LEU A 90 3.59 3.00 -6.09
C LEU A 90 2.58 3.22 -7.24
N LEU A 91 1.34 3.58 -6.93
CA LEU A 91 0.33 3.91 -7.94
C LEU A 91 0.78 5.08 -8.82
N SER A 92 1.30 6.15 -8.20
CA SER A 92 1.82 7.30 -8.95
C SER A 92 3.09 6.96 -9.73
N TRP A 93 3.93 6.03 -9.28
CA TRP A 93 5.06 5.54 -10.05
C TRP A 93 4.61 4.74 -11.29
N ILE A 94 3.63 3.83 -11.14
CA ILE A 94 3.05 3.07 -12.26
C ILE A 94 2.43 4.03 -13.30
N ASP A 95 1.72 5.06 -12.82
CA ASP A 95 1.12 6.10 -13.64
C ASP A 95 2.15 6.81 -14.53
N LEU A 96 3.29 7.19 -13.96
CA LEU A 96 4.37 7.87 -14.66
C LEU A 96 5.15 6.94 -15.61
N GLU A 97 5.45 5.72 -15.18
CA GLU A 97 6.29 4.78 -15.94
C GLU A 97 5.56 4.17 -17.14
N TYR A 98 4.25 3.86 -16.99
CA TYR A 98 3.49 3.09 -17.97
C TYR A 98 2.43 3.91 -18.70
N ASN A 99 2.71 5.20 -18.89
CA ASN A 99 1.91 6.11 -19.72
C ASN A 99 0.45 6.26 -19.27
N HIS A 100 0.22 6.45 -17.96
CA HIS A 100 -1.10 6.68 -17.38
C HIS A 100 -2.11 5.57 -17.73
N PRO A 101 -1.84 4.29 -17.37
CA PRO A 101 -2.73 3.20 -17.70
C PRO A 101 -3.93 3.17 -16.76
N GLN A 102 -5.00 2.49 -17.17
CA GLN A 102 -6.05 2.08 -16.25
C GLN A 102 -5.49 1.05 -15.26
N ILE A 103 -5.61 1.31 -13.95
CA ILE A 103 -5.09 0.41 -12.91
C ILE A 103 -6.24 -0.28 -12.18
N PHE A 104 -6.25 -1.60 -12.18
CA PHE A 104 -7.15 -2.40 -11.35
C PHE A 104 -6.34 -3.07 -10.23
N ILE A 105 -6.65 -2.76 -8.98
CA ILE A 105 -5.98 -3.40 -7.83
C ILE A 105 -6.61 -4.77 -7.60
N VAL A 106 -5.98 -5.82 -8.11
CA VAL A 106 -6.49 -7.21 -8.10
C VAL A 106 -6.27 -7.94 -6.77
N GLU A 107 -5.35 -7.46 -5.94
CA GLU A 107 -5.10 -8.01 -4.61
C GLU A 107 -4.58 -6.90 -3.68
N ASN A 108 -5.31 -6.63 -2.61
CA ASN A 108 -4.83 -5.76 -1.55
C ASN A 108 -5.34 -6.15 -0.16
N GLY A 109 -4.49 -6.02 0.85
CA GLY A 109 -4.85 -6.32 2.23
C GLY A 109 -3.60 -6.57 3.05
N TRP A 110 -3.77 -7.05 4.28
CA TRP A 110 -2.65 -7.46 5.12
C TRP A 110 -2.91 -8.85 5.71
N PHE A 111 -2.23 -9.20 6.81
CA PHE A 111 -2.49 -10.44 7.54
C PHE A 111 -2.47 -10.20 9.06
N VAL A 112 -3.13 -11.12 9.76
CA VAL A 112 -3.08 -11.27 11.22
C VAL A 112 -2.57 -12.65 11.59
N SER A 113 -2.27 -12.86 12.87
CA SER A 113 -1.90 -14.17 13.41
C SER A 113 -2.99 -15.20 13.14
N GLY A 114 -2.63 -16.47 12.95
CA GLY A 114 -3.56 -17.59 12.83
C GLY A 114 -4.44 -17.79 14.07
N THR A 115 -4.04 -17.23 15.22
CA THR A 115 -4.84 -17.22 16.46
C THR A 115 -5.92 -16.12 16.48
N THR A 116 -5.82 -15.10 15.63
CA THR A 116 -6.81 -14.03 15.53
C THR A 116 -8.10 -14.59 14.92
N LYS A 117 -9.24 -14.42 15.61
CA LYS A 117 -10.54 -14.93 15.17
C LYS A 117 -11.33 -13.85 14.42
N ARG A 118 -12.39 -13.34 15.04
CA ARG A 118 -13.32 -12.37 14.43
C ARG A 118 -12.94 -10.92 14.65
N ASP A 119 -12.22 -10.63 15.72
CA ASP A 119 -11.72 -9.28 15.98
C ASP A 119 -10.33 -9.10 15.37
N ASP A 120 -10.27 -8.41 14.24
CA ASP A 120 -9.09 -8.25 13.39
C ASP A 120 -8.77 -6.78 13.12
N ALA A 121 -8.86 -5.94 14.16
CA ALA A 121 -8.61 -4.50 14.09
C ALA A 121 -7.34 -4.13 13.31
N LYS A 122 -6.24 -4.87 13.50
CA LYS A 122 -5.00 -4.67 12.71
C LYS A 122 -5.27 -4.73 11.21
N TYR A 123 -5.88 -5.82 10.72
CA TYR A 123 -6.19 -5.98 9.30
C TYR A 123 -7.12 -4.87 8.81
N MET A 124 -8.16 -4.55 9.57
CA MET A 124 -9.10 -3.47 9.24
C MET A 124 -8.41 -2.12 9.05
N TYR A 125 -7.49 -1.73 9.95
CA TYR A 125 -6.78 -0.45 9.84
C TYR A 125 -5.79 -0.42 8.67
N TYR A 126 -5.14 -1.54 8.34
CA TYR A 126 -4.35 -1.65 7.10
C TYR A 126 -5.24 -1.49 5.86
N LEU A 127 -6.37 -2.19 5.80
CA LEU A 127 -7.33 -2.07 4.70
C LEU A 127 -7.84 -0.63 4.57
N LYS A 128 -8.24 0.01 5.68
CA LYS A 128 -8.65 1.42 5.69
C LYS A 128 -7.57 2.34 5.15
N LYS A 129 -6.31 2.16 5.58
CA LYS A 129 -5.18 2.98 5.12
C LYS A 129 -4.93 2.77 3.63
N PHE A 130 -4.90 1.54 3.14
CA PHE A 130 -4.65 1.29 1.71
C PHE A 130 -5.72 1.91 0.82
N ILE A 131 -7.00 1.77 1.16
CA ILE A 131 -8.07 2.41 0.41
C ILE A 131 -7.96 3.94 0.47
N MET A 132 -7.60 4.51 1.63
CA MET A 132 -7.38 5.95 1.76
C MET A 132 -6.22 6.44 0.88
N GLU A 133 -5.13 5.68 0.80
CA GLU A 133 -4.00 6.01 -0.09
C GLU A 133 -4.38 5.87 -1.57
N THR A 134 -5.19 4.88 -1.95
CA THR A 134 -5.77 4.77 -3.29
C THR A 134 -6.67 5.97 -3.62
N LEU A 135 -7.53 6.39 -2.68
CA LEU A 135 -8.41 7.55 -2.87
C LEU A 135 -7.60 8.83 -3.08
N LYS A 136 -6.48 8.99 -2.36
CA LYS A 136 -5.55 10.11 -2.57
C LYS A 136 -4.89 10.04 -3.95
N ALA A 137 -4.45 8.86 -4.40
CA ALA A 137 -3.89 8.69 -5.73
C ALA A 137 -4.87 9.14 -6.82
N VAL A 138 -6.14 8.74 -6.71
CA VAL A 138 -7.20 9.17 -7.64
C VAL A 138 -7.48 10.67 -7.54
N ARG A 139 -7.65 11.22 -6.33
CA ARG A 139 -8.15 12.59 -6.14
C ARG A 139 -7.07 13.68 -6.20
N LEU A 140 -5.84 13.36 -5.80
CA LEU A 140 -4.76 14.33 -5.64
C LEU A 140 -3.65 14.13 -6.67
N ASP A 141 -3.40 12.88 -7.08
CA ASP A 141 -2.30 12.54 -7.98
C ASP A 141 -2.78 12.30 -9.42
N GLY A 142 -4.10 12.15 -9.61
CA GLY A 142 -4.73 11.98 -10.92
C GLY A 142 -4.70 10.56 -11.48
N VAL A 143 -4.21 9.57 -10.72
CA VAL A 143 -4.05 8.18 -11.19
C VAL A 143 -5.41 7.52 -11.51
N ASP A 144 -5.52 6.86 -12.67
CA ASP A 144 -6.77 6.21 -13.14
C ASP A 144 -6.95 4.81 -12.54
N VAL A 145 -7.29 4.75 -11.24
CA VAL A 145 -7.63 3.49 -10.58
C VAL A 145 -9.10 3.13 -10.81
N ILE A 146 -9.33 2.06 -11.57
CA ILE A 146 -10.66 1.63 -12.05
C ILE A 146 -11.33 0.57 -11.15
N GLY A 147 -10.61 0.00 -10.18
CA GLY A 147 -11.18 -1.02 -9.29
C GLY A 147 -10.28 -1.44 -8.14
N TYR A 148 -10.89 -2.10 -7.14
CA TYR A 148 -10.22 -2.53 -5.91
C TYR A 148 -10.73 -3.87 -5.40
N THR A 149 -9.80 -4.81 -5.17
CA THR A 149 -10.08 -6.13 -4.60
C THR A 149 -9.42 -6.27 -3.23
N ALA A 150 -10.23 -6.27 -2.17
CA ALA A 150 -9.77 -6.66 -0.85
C ALA A 150 -9.48 -8.17 -0.82
N TRP A 151 -8.31 -8.55 -0.32
CA TRP A 151 -7.85 -9.93 -0.26
C TRP A 151 -7.60 -10.39 1.18
N SER A 152 -8.26 -11.42 1.67
CA SER A 152 -9.09 -12.42 0.96
C SER A 152 -10.55 -12.39 1.39
N LEU A 153 -11.41 -13.10 0.64
CA LEU A 153 -12.79 -13.31 1.07
C LEU A 153 -12.83 -14.07 2.41
N MET A 154 -12.18 -15.23 2.50
CA MET A 154 -12.18 -16.06 3.70
C MET A 154 -10.78 -16.52 4.07
N ASP A 155 -10.61 -16.96 5.32
CA ASP A 155 -9.37 -17.57 5.78
C ASP A 155 -9.12 -18.90 5.03
N GLY A 156 -7.87 -19.16 4.69
CA GLY A 156 -7.48 -20.36 3.96
C GLY A 156 -6.04 -20.79 4.24
N PHE A 157 -5.51 -21.62 3.35
CA PHE A 157 -4.12 -22.02 3.35
C PHE A 157 -3.25 -20.91 2.74
N GLU A 158 -2.27 -20.41 3.50
CA GLU A 158 -1.44 -19.24 3.13
C GLU A 158 -0.04 -19.66 2.66
N TRP A 159 0.00 -20.58 1.71
CA TRP A 159 1.22 -21.01 1.02
C TRP A 159 2.28 -21.53 1.99
N HIS A 160 3.52 -21.04 1.91
CA HIS A 160 4.62 -21.43 2.79
C HIS A 160 4.36 -21.10 4.27
N ARG A 161 3.37 -20.25 4.58
CA ARG A 161 2.96 -19.91 5.95
C ARG A 161 1.88 -20.84 6.52
N GLY A 162 1.35 -21.76 5.71
CA GLY A 162 0.31 -22.70 6.14
C GLY A 162 -0.89 -21.99 6.74
N TYR A 163 -1.29 -22.37 7.96
CA TYR A 163 -2.41 -21.76 8.68
C TYR A 163 -1.98 -20.84 9.84
N SER A 164 -0.69 -20.47 9.88
CA SER A 164 -0.13 -19.62 10.95
C SER A 164 -0.51 -18.14 10.83
N ILE A 165 -1.10 -17.74 9.70
CA ILE A 165 -1.62 -16.41 9.45
C ILE A 165 -3.04 -16.49 8.86
N ARG A 166 -3.77 -15.37 8.91
CA ARG A 166 -5.12 -15.23 8.36
C ARG A 166 -5.24 -13.91 7.60
N ARG A 167 -5.92 -13.95 6.45
CA ARG A 167 -6.14 -12.79 5.56
C ARG A 167 -7.61 -12.55 5.20
N GLY A 168 -8.49 -13.46 5.57
CA GLY A 168 -9.89 -13.40 5.17
C GLY A 168 -10.68 -12.32 5.89
N LEU A 169 -11.62 -11.69 5.18
CA LEU A 169 -12.69 -10.91 5.77
C LEU A 169 -13.65 -11.77 6.59
N PHE A 170 -13.74 -13.07 6.27
CA PHE A 170 -14.51 -14.06 7.02
C PHE A 170 -13.60 -15.05 7.74
N TYR A 171 -13.85 -15.24 9.04
CA TYR A 171 -13.19 -16.23 9.86
C TYR A 171 -13.71 -17.63 9.54
N ILE A 172 -12.78 -18.59 9.43
CA ILE A 172 -13.05 -20.03 9.33
C ILE A 172 -12.44 -20.76 10.52
N ASP A 173 -13.27 -21.54 11.21
CA ASP A 173 -12.78 -22.57 12.12
C ASP A 173 -12.47 -23.85 11.35
N PHE A 174 -11.19 -24.08 11.08
CA PHE A 174 -10.72 -25.24 10.32
C PHE A 174 -10.91 -26.57 11.08
N LEU A 175 -11.13 -26.55 12.39
CA LEU A 175 -11.40 -27.74 13.20
C LEU A 175 -12.89 -28.11 13.21
N SER A 176 -13.76 -27.16 12.87
CA SER A 176 -15.19 -27.42 12.75
C SER A 176 -15.52 -28.18 11.45
N GLN A 177 -16.51 -29.08 11.52
CA GLN A 177 -17.03 -29.76 10.32
C GLN A 177 -17.78 -28.79 9.39
N ASP A 178 -18.49 -27.81 9.96
CA ASP A 178 -19.35 -26.90 9.21
C ASP A 178 -18.57 -25.83 8.41
N LYS A 179 -17.40 -25.39 8.89
CA LYS A 179 -16.57 -24.34 8.28
C LYS A 179 -17.35 -23.06 7.89
N LYS A 180 -18.28 -22.64 8.76
CA LYS A 180 -19.14 -21.47 8.53
C LYS A 180 -18.30 -20.19 8.37
N LEU A 181 -18.70 -19.35 7.41
CA LEU A 181 -18.16 -18.01 7.24
C LEU A 181 -18.66 -17.10 8.37
N LEU A 182 -17.79 -16.74 9.31
CA LEU A 182 -18.16 -15.79 10.37
C LEU A 182 -17.56 -14.41 10.06
N PRO A 183 -18.38 -13.36 9.87
CA PRO A 183 -17.87 -12.04 9.51
C PRO A 183 -16.96 -11.50 10.61
N LYS A 184 -15.79 -11.01 10.20
CA LYS A 184 -14.85 -10.29 11.07
C LYS A 184 -15.19 -8.80 11.14
N SER A 185 -14.51 -8.08 12.02
CA SER A 185 -14.63 -6.62 12.13
C SER A 185 -14.33 -5.94 10.78
N SER A 186 -13.31 -6.40 10.05
CA SER A 186 -12.95 -5.90 8.72
C SER A 186 -14.02 -6.10 7.64
N ALA A 187 -14.76 -7.22 7.66
CA ALA A 187 -15.89 -7.44 6.74
C ALA A 187 -16.98 -6.39 6.92
N LEU A 188 -17.34 -6.10 8.17
CA LEU A 188 -18.36 -5.09 8.49
C LEU A 188 -17.91 -3.68 8.11
N PHE A 189 -16.62 -3.38 8.30
CA PHE A 189 -16.03 -2.13 7.84
C PHE A 189 -16.12 -2.02 6.30
N TYR A 190 -15.68 -3.05 5.59
CA TYR A 190 -15.63 -3.03 4.13
C TYR A 190 -17.02 -2.94 3.49
N GLN A 191 -18.01 -3.65 4.07
CA GLN A 191 -19.42 -3.52 3.68
C GLN A 191 -19.91 -2.06 3.77
N LYS A 192 -19.78 -1.44 4.95
CA LYS A 192 -20.24 -0.05 5.18
C LYS A 192 -19.55 0.96 4.28
N LEU A 193 -18.29 0.71 3.95
CA LEU A 193 -17.52 1.53 3.04
C LEU A 193 -18.04 1.43 1.60
N ILE A 194 -18.33 0.22 1.12
CA ILE A 194 -18.90 -0.03 -0.22
C ILE A 194 -20.28 0.62 -0.34
N GLU A 195 -21.15 0.45 0.67
CA GLU A 195 -22.49 1.06 0.72
C GLU A 195 -22.47 2.59 0.54
N LYS A 196 -21.38 3.24 0.96
CA LYS A 196 -21.19 4.69 0.86
C LYS A 196 -20.23 5.12 -0.24
N ASN A 197 -19.70 4.17 -1.02
CA ASN A 197 -18.68 4.38 -2.05
C ASN A 197 -17.48 5.22 -1.53
N GLY A 198 -16.96 4.87 -0.35
CA GLY A 198 -15.81 5.54 0.26
C GLY A 198 -16.15 6.29 1.55
N PHE A 199 -15.51 7.45 1.75
CA PHE A 199 -15.55 8.21 3.00
C PHE A 199 -16.27 9.56 2.81
N PRO A 200 -17.61 9.58 2.72
CA PRO A 200 -18.35 10.83 2.65
C PRO A 200 -18.17 11.65 3.94
N PRO A 201 -18.36 12.97 3.87
CA PRO A 201 -18.30 13.83 5.05
C PRO A 201 -19.30 13.37 6.11
N LEU A 202 -18.87 13.39 7.37
CA LEU A 202 -19.69 13.05 8.53
C LEU A 202 -20.05 14.32 9.31
N PRO A 203 -21.29 14.46 9.84
CA PRO A 203 -21.71 15.63 10.60
C PRO A 203 -20.78 15.98 11.78
N GLU A 204 -20.23 14.96 12.44
CA GLU A 204 -19.33 15.11 13.60
C GLU A 204 -18.00 15.77 13.23
N ASN A 205 -17.63 15.79 11.94
CA ASN A 205 -16.37 16.34 11.44
C ASN A 205 -16.58 17.66 10.70
N GLN A 206 -17.77 18.24 10.73
CA GLN A 206 -18.06 19.53 10.10
C GLN A 206 -17.59 20.69 10.97
N PRO A 207 -17.11 21.79 10.37
CA PRO A 207 -16.90 23.04 11.10
C PRO A 207 -18.18 23.49 11.81
N LEU A 208 -18.04 23.97 13.05
CA LEU A 208 -19.14 24.53 13.83
C LEU A 208 -19.02 26.05 13.87
N GLU A 209 -20.17 26.72 13.77
CA GLU A 209 -20.28 28.16 13.97
C GLU A 209 -20.68 28.45 15.42
N GLY A 210 -20.00 29.40 16.04
CA GLY A 210 -20.30 29.82 17.40
C GLY A 210 -19.22 30.74 17.97
N THR A 211 -19.56 31.38 19.08
CA THR A 211 -18.64 32.19 19.87
C THR A 211 -18.46 31.56 21.25
N PHE A 212 -17.24 31.60 21.77
CA PHE A 212 -17.01 31.30 23.18
C PHE A 212 -17.63 32.42 24.06
N PRO A 213 -17.96 32.14 25.34
CA PRO A 213 -18.45 33.15 26.27
C PRO A 213 -17.51 34.37 26.40
N CYS A 214 -18.06 35.54 26.75
CA CYS A 214 -17.30 36.80 26.83
C CYS A 214 -16.05 36.74 27.72
N ASP A 215 -16.05 35.90 28.76
CA ASP A 215 -14.95 35.73 29.71
C ASP A 215 -14.16 34.42 29.49
N PHE A 216 -14.17 33.89 28.26
CA PHE A 216 -13.41 32.68 27.96
C PHE A 216 -11.90 32.94 28.08
N ALA A 217 -11.26 32.17 28.96
CA ALA A 217 -9.82 32.27 29.20
C ALA A 217 -9.03 31.65 28.03
N TRP A 218 -8.53 32.52 27.16
CA TRP A 218 -7.52 32.16 26.16
C TRP A 218 -6.13 32.28 26.80
N GLY A 219 -5.31 31.24 26.68
CA GLY A 219 -4.01 31.24 27.33
C GLY A 219 -2.99 30.38 26.61
N ILE A 220 -1.74 30.57 27.03
CA ILE A 220 -0.59 29.73 26.65
C ILE A 220 -0.04 29.08 27.92
N VAL A 221 0.67 27.96 27.74
CA VAL A 221 1.36 27.27 28.83
C VAL A 221 2.86 27.41 28.61
N ASP A 222 3.59 27.74 29.67
CA ASP A 222 5.04 27.58 29.74
C ASP A 222 5.38 26.64 30.91
N ASN A 223 5.77 25.42 30.57
CA ASN A 223 6.10 24.39 31.55
C ASN A 223 7.47 24.62 32.21
N TYR A 224 8.31 25.48 31.62
CA TYR A 224 9.71 25.66 32.01
C TYR A 224 10.12 27.13 31.89
N ILE A 225 9.39 27.99 32.61
CA ILE A 225 9.70 29.42 32.69
C ILE A 225 11.18 29.57 33.08
N GLN A 226 11.94 30.27 32.24
CA GLN A 226 13.36 30.53 32.47
C GLN A 226 13.54 31.26 33.81
N VAL A 227 14.22 30.61 34.76
CA VAL A 227 14.58 31.25 36.02
C VAL A 227 15.71 32.24 35.75
N THR A 228 15.47 33.53 36.03
CA THR A 228 16.51 34.57 36.02
C THR A 228 17.05 34.73 37.43
N HIS A 229 18.28 34.25 37.68
CA HIS A 229 19.00 34.59 38.90
C HIS A 229 19.57 36.02 38.76
N GLY A 230 19.13 36.93 39.64
CA GLY A 230 19.62 38.31 39.68
C GLY A 230 21.13 38.39 39.92
N SER A 231 21.75 39.37 39.27
CA SER A 231 23.18 39.68 39.24
C SER A 231 23.84 39.74 40.62
N SER A 232 25.09 39.30 40.69
CA SER A 232 26.05 39.57 41.76
C SER A 232 25.96 41.01 42.23
N VAL A 233 25.63 41.21 43.51
CA VAL A 233 25.82 42.47 44.22
C VAL A 233 27.31 42.81 44.14
N GLY A 234 27.65 43.88 43.42
CA GLY A 234 28.99 44.44 43.42
C GLY A 234 29.32 45.05 44.77
N THR A 235 30.51 44.73 45.27
CA THR A 235 31.32 45.56 46.17
C THR A 235 32.76 45.47 45.69
#